data_AF-A0A5J4P836-F1
#
_entry.id   AF-A0A5J4P836-F1
#
_cell.length_a   1.000
_cell.length_b   1.000
_cell.length_c   1.000
_cell.angle_alpha   90.00
_cell.angle_beta   90.00
_cell.angle_gamma   90.00
#
_symmetry.space_group_name_H-M   'P 1'
#
loop_
_entity.id
_entity.type
_entity.pdbx_description
1 polymer ?
#
loop_
_entity_poly.entity_id
_entity_poly.type
_entity_poly.pdbx_seq_one_letter_code
_entity_poly.pdbx_strand_id
1 'polypeptide(L)'
;EGDFISLNGTTGEVYAGKVETKAPELSGDFAELMGLADKYTKLTVRTNADTPHDAEVARRFGAVGIGLCRTEHMFFEGEKIKAMREMILAQDVEGRCKALAKILPYQQADFKGIYRAMDGFPVTVRLLDPPLHEFVPHDEKGQQEMAEAMGVSLQYIQQRVNALHEQNPMLGHRGSRLGNTYPEITAMQTRAILGA
;
A
#
# COMPACT_ATOMS: atom_id res chain seq x y z
N GLU A 1 8.17 -25.77 15.28
CA GLU A 1 8.13 -24.51 14.50
C GLU A 1 9.31 -24.55 13.54
N GLY A 2 9.08 -24.41 12.23
CA GLY A 2 10.14 -24.55 11.20
C GLY A 2 9.96 -25.67 10.18
N ASP A 3 8.97 -26.56 10.37
CA ASP A 3 8.65 -27.60 9.36
C ASP A 3 7.87 -26.99 8.19
N PHE A 4 8.21 -27.41 6.97
CA PHE A 4 7.48 -27.00 5.77
C PHE A 4 6.09 -27.65 5.72
N ILE A 5 5.09 -26.84 5.40
CA ILE A 5 3.77 -27.29 4.97
C ILE A 5 3.43 -26.59 3.66
N SER A 6 2.62 -27.23 2.83
CA SER A 6 2.14 -26.65 1.57
C SER A 6 0.61 -26.60 1.57
N LEU A 7 0.05 -25.53 1.02
CA LEU A 7 -1.39 -25.28 1.02
C LEU A 7 -1.90 -25.14 -0.42
N ASN A 8 -2.98 -25.84 -0.74
CA ASN A 8 -3.70 -25.62 -1.98
C ASN A 8 -4.91 -24.71 -1.74
N GLY A 9 -4.82 -23.44 -2.13
CA GLY A 9 -5.87 -22.45 -1.93
C GLY A 9 -7.15 -22.69 -2.75
N THR A 10 -7.11 -23.57 -3.76
CA THR A 10 -8.29 -23.90 -4.58
C THR A 10 -9.12 -25.02 -3.95
N THR A 11 -8.47 -26.04 -3.39
CA THR A 11 -9.14 -27.21 -2.79
C THR A 11 -9.27 -27.12 -1.27
N GLY A 12 -8.48 -26.26 -0.62
CA GLY A 12 -8.40 -26.16 0.84
C GLY A 12 -7.55 -27.25 1.50
N GLU A 13 -6.81 -28.04 0.72
CA GLU A 13 -5.99 -29.14 1.22
C GLU A 13 -4.66 -28.67 1.82
N VAL A 14 -4.21 -29.39 2.84
CA VAL A 14 -2.94 -29.17 3.54
C VAL A 14 -2.03 -30.37 3.32
N TYR A 15 -0.85 -30.11 2.78
CA TYR A 15 0.16 -31.10 2.45
C TYR A 15 1.34 -30.97 3.42
N ALA A 16 1.88 -32.11 3.86
CA ALA A 16 3.13 -32.13 4.62
C ALA A 16 4.32 -31.87 3.69
N GLY A 17 5.28 -31.05 4.15
CA GLY A 17 6.50 -30.75 3.41
C GLY A 17 6.36 -29.62 2.39
N LYS A 18 7.43 -29.42 1.61
CA LYS A 18 7.54 -28.40 0.57
C LYS A 18 7.21 -29.01 -0.80
N VAL A 19 6.03 -28.71 -1.32
CA VAL A 19 5.62 -29.09 -2.68
C VAL A 19 6.26 -28.11 -3.67
N GLU A 20 6.81 -28.61 -4.78
CA GLU A 20 7.36 -27.76 -5.84
C GLU A 20 6.27 -26.99 -6.58
N THR A 21 6.50 -25.69 -6.77
CA THR A 21 5.60 -24.82 -7.54
C THR A 21 6.18 -24.56 -8.92
N LYS A 22 5.30 -24.42 -9.92
CA LYS A 22 5.69 -24.04 -11.28
C LYS A 22 5.24 -22.62 -11.57
N ALA A 23 6.13 -21.81 -12.14
CA ALA A 23 5.73 -20.50 -12.66
C ALA A 23 4.77 -20.69 -13.85
N PRO A 24 3.65 -19.96 -13.91
CA PRO A 24 2.78 -20.00 -15.08
C PRO A 24 3.52 -19.42 -16.30
N GLU A 25 3.50 -20.16 -17.41
CA GLU A 25 4.09 -19.75 -18.68
C GLU A 25 2.97 -19.37 -19.66
N LEU A 26 3.10 -18.21 -20.31
CA LEU A 26 2.21 -17.75 -21.38
C LEU A 26 2.71 -18.30 -22.72
N SER A 27 2.53 -19.60 -22.96
CA SER A 27 3.05 -20.26 -24.17
C SER A 27 2.02 -21.17 -24.85
N GLY A 28 2.28 -21.46 -26.13
CA GLY A 28 1.43 -22.33 -26.97
C GLY A 28 0.02 -21.79 -27.16
N ASP A 29 -0.96 -22.69 -27.11
CA ASP A 29 -2.39 -22.43 -27.33
C ASP A 29 -2.94 -21.29 -26.46
N PHE A 30 -2.41 -21.09 -25.25
CA PHE A 30 -2.85 -20.01 -24.37
C PHE A 30 -2.54 -18.62 -24.95
N ALA A 31 -1.34 -18.44 -25.53
CA ALA A 31 -0.95 -17.18 -26.14
C ALA A 31 -1.80 -16.88 -27.39
N GLU A 32 -2.10 -17.90 -28.20
CA GLU A 32 -2.99 -17.76 -29.35
C GLU A 32 -4.42 -17.36 -28.94
N LEU A 33 -4.94 -17.99 -27.88
CA LEU A 33 -6.24 -17.66 -27.31
C LEU A 33 -6.27 -16.22 -26.76
N MET A 34 -5.23 -15.79 -26.05
CA MET A 34 -5.13 -14.41 -25.57
C MET A 34 -5.08 -13.40 -26.73
N GLY A 35 -4.38 -13.71 -27.82
CA GLY A 35 -4.39 -12.90 -29.03
C GLY A 35 -5.79 -12.75 -29.65
N LEU A 36 -6.60 -13.81 -29.63
CA LEU A 36 -8.01 -13.73 -30.04
C LEU A 36 -8.85 -12.91 -29.06
N ALA A 37 -8.64 -13.09 -27.75
CA ALA A 37 -9.34 -12.32 -26.72
C ALA A 37 -9.06 -10.82 -26.87
N ASP A 38 -7.79 -10.44 -27.05
CA ASP A 38 -7.36 -9.05 -27.27
C ASP A 38 -7.93 -8.46 -28.56
N LYS A 39 -8.06 -9.26 -29.62
CA LYS A 39 -8.63 -8.79 -30.90
C LYS A 39 -10.11 -8.42 -30.80
N TYR A 40 -10.89 -9.17 -30.02
CA TYR A 40 -12.35 -9.02 -29.96
C TYR A 40 -12.85 -8.36 -28.68
N THR A 41 -11.98 -8.13 -27.69
CA THR A 41 -12.38 -7.49 -26.44
C THR A 41 -12.87 -6.06 -26.68
N LYS A 42 -13.93 -5.68 -25.95
CA LYS A 42 -14.39 -4.29 -25.84
C LYS A 42 -13.91 -3.62 -24.56
N LEU A 43 -13.56 -4.42 -23.55
CA LEU A 43 -13.11 -3.94 -22.24
C LEU A 43 -11.59 -4.03 -22.16
N THR A 44 -10.98 -2.96 -21.65
CA THR A 44 -9.56 -2.94 -21.33
C THR A 44 -9.32 -3.60 -19.98
N VAL A 45 -8.35 -4.50 -19.91
CA VAL A 45 -7.94 -5.14 -18.65
C VAL A 45 -6.74 -4.40 -18.07
N ARG A 46 -6.97 -3.68 -16.98
CA ARG A 46 -5.92 -3.05 -16.18
C ARG A 46 -5.70 -3.86 -14.91
N THR A 47 -4.50 -3.75 -14.32
CA THR A 47 -4.16 -4.45 -13.09
C THR A 47 -4.40 -3.60 -11.84
N ASN A 48 -4.51 -4.26 -10.69
CA ASN A 48 -4.32 -3.63 -9.39
C ASN A 48 -2.89 -3.96 -8.95
N ALA A 49 -2.03 -2.96 -8.82
CA ALA A 49 -0.63 -3.14 -8.49
C ALA A 49 -0.11 -1.93 -7.70
N ASP A 50 0.57 -2.22 -6.60
CA ASP A 50 1.00 -1.22 -5.62
C ASP A 50 2.52 -1.10 -5.53
N THR A 51 3.26 -2.05 -6.14
CA THR A 51 4.73 -2.08 -6.17
C THR A 51 5.26 -2.11 -7.61
N PRO A 52 6.51 -1.66 -7.85
CA PRO A 52 7.15 -1.79 -9.15
C PRO A 52 7.19 -3.24 -9.67
N HIS A 53 7.45 -4.19 -8.77
CA HIS A 53 7.50 -5.61 -9.13
C HIS A 53 6.14 -6.13 -9.62
N ASP A 54 5.06 -5.82 -8.90
CA ASP A 54 3.71 -6.25 -9.30
C ASP A 54 3.30 -5.62 -10.63
N ALA A 55 3.69 -4.36 -10.86
CA ALA A 55 3.48 -3.68 -12.13
C ALA A 55 4.24 -4.39 -13.28
N GLU A 56 5.50 -4.75 -13.10
CA GLU A 56 6.29 -5.49 -14.09
C GLU A 56 5.71 -6.88 -14.38
N VAL A 57 5.29 -7.60 -13.33
CA VAL A 57 4.61 -8.90 -13.48
C VAL A 57 3.34 -8.70 -14.29
N ALA A 58 2.46 -7.80 -13.89
CA ALA A 58 1.18 -7.58 -14.57
C ALA A 58 1.34 -7.15 -16.03
N ARG A 59 2.35 -6.32 -16.34
CA ARG A 59 2.67 -5.95 -17.73
C ARG A 59 3.06 -7.16 -18.57
N ARG A 60 3.85 -8.09 -18.01
CA ARG A 60 4.20 -9.36 -18.69
C ARG A 60 2.99 -10.24 -18.99
N PHE A 61 1.93 -10.12 -18.19
CA PHE A 61 0.65 -10.79 -18.40
C PHE A 61 -0.32 -10.02 -19.32
N GLY A 62 0.11 -8.91 -19.94
CA GLY A 62 -0.69 -8.16 -20.91
C GLY A 62 -1.59 -7.07 -20.31
N ALA A 63 -1.42 -6.72 -19.03
CA ALA A 63 -2.19 -5.63 -18.43
C ALA A 63 -1.89 -4.29 -19.14
N VAL A 64 -2.93 -3.60 -19.58
CA VAL A 64 -2.83 -2.32 -20.32
C VAL A 64 -2.85 -1.10 -19.38
N GLY A 65 -2.09 -1.20 -18.29
CA GLY A 65 -1.97 -0.18 -17.25
C GLY A 65 -2.49 -0.61 -15.88
N ILE A 66 -2.45 0.31 -14.91
CA ILE A 66 -2.86 0.07 -13.52
C ILE A 66 -4.19 0.77 -13.24
N GLY A 67 -5.25 0.03 -13.00
CA GLY A 67 -6.58 0.57 -12.68
C GLY A 67 -6.70 1.08 -11.24
N LEU A 68 -5.88 0.54 -10.34
CA LEU A 68 -5.83 0.95 -8.94
C LEU A 68 -4.44 0.67 -8.37
N CYS A 69 -3.70 1.73 -8.05
CA CYS A 69 -2.52 1.71 -7.21
C CYS A 69 -2.90 2.27 -5.84
N ARG A 70 -2.82 1.43 -4.81
CA ARG A 70 -3.14 1.76 -3.41
C ARG A 70 -1.90 2.31 -2.74
N THR A 71 -1.95 3.57 -2.32
CA THR A 71 -0.79 4.22 -1.72
C THR A 71 -0.47 3.76 -0.31
N GLU A 72 -1.35 2.99 0.30
CA GLU A 72 -1.33 2.77 1.75
C GLU A 72 -0.40 1.63 2.11
N HIS A 73 -0.32 0.65 1.21
CA HIS A 73 0.71 -0.40 1.23
C HIS A 73 2.12 0.19 1.14
N MET A 74 2.27 1.39 0.56
CA MET A 74 3.56 2.07 0.47
C MET A 74 4.01 2.67 1.82
N PHE A 75 3.17 2.70 2.86
CA PHE A 75 3.53 3.28 4.17
C PHE A 75 3.84 2.26 5.27
N PHE A 76 3.47 0.98 5.10
CA PHE A 76 3.57 -0.02 6.18
C PHE A 76 4.99 -0.56 6.41
N GLU A 77 5.94 -0.26 5.52
CA GLU A 77 7.28 -0.87 5.56
C GLU A 77 8.34 -0.01 6.28
N GLY A 78 9.10 -0.64 7.17
CA GLY A 78 10.40 -0.16 7.66
C GLY A 78 10.38 1.24 8.29
N GLU A 79 11.12 2.18 7.70
CA GLU A 79 11.20 3.56 8.19
C GLU A 79 9.96 4.41 7.82
N LYS A 80 9.17 3.97 6.83
CA LYS A 80 8.00 4.72 6.34
C LYS A 80 6.89 4.74 7.39
N ILE A 81 6.68 3.62 8.11
CA ILE A 81 5.69 3.54 9.18
C ILE A 81 6.05 4.44 10.37
N LYS A 82 7.35 4.63 10.66
CA LYS A 82 7.80 5.55 11.71
C LYS A 82 7.46 6.99 11.38
N ALA A 83 7.77 7.44 10.16
CA ALA A 83 7.41 8.79 9.71
C ALA A 83 5.88 9.00 9.64
N MET A 84 5.11 7.97 9.29
CA MET A 84 3.64 8.02 9.35
C MET A 84 3.15 8.18 10.81
N ARG A 85 3.74 7.45 11.75
CA ARG A 85 3.44 7.56 13.19
C ARG A 85 3.79 8.93 13.75
N GLU A 86 4.93 9.51 13.36
CA GLU A 86 5.29 10.89 13.70
C GLU A 86 4.23 11.89 13.21
N MET A 87 3.75 11.73 11.98
CA MET A 87 2.69 12.58 11.42
C MET A 87 1.40 12.47 12.25
N ILE A 88 1.01 11.27 12.65
CA ILE A 88 -0.19 11.03 13.45
C ILE A 88 -0.09 11.68 14.84
N LEU A 89 1.10 11.72 15.43
CA LEU A 89 1.35 12.31 16.75
C LEU A 89 1.54 13.82 16.73
N ALA A 90 1.83 14.42 15.58
CA ALA A 90 2.09 15.85 15.48
C ALA A 90 0.86 16.68 15.88
N GLN A 91 1.09 17.68 16.74
CA GLN A 91 0.03 18.52 17.32
C GLN A 91 -0.43 19.63 16.37
N ASP A 92 0.41 20.03 15.43
CA ASP A 92 0.18 21.12 14.50
C ASP A 92 0.50 20.73 13.05
N VAL A 93 0.13 21.63 12.13
CA VAL A 93 0.38 21.46 10.69
C VAL A 93 1.87 21.42 10.40
N GLU A 94 2.69 22.20 11.11
CA GLU A 94 4.13 22.26 10.87
C GLU A 94 4.82 20.92 11.18
N GLY A 95 4.49 20.30 12.31
CA GLY A 95 4.97 18.97 12.69
C GLY A 95 4.52 17.90 11.70
N ARG A 96 3.27 17.94 11.23
CA ARG A 96 2.78 17.02 10.20
C ARG A 96 3.54 17.18 8.89
N CYS A 97 3.76 18.40 8.43
CA CYS A 97 4.55 18.69 7.23
C CYS A 97 6.00 18.18 7.36
N LYS A 98 6.63 18.33 8.52
CA LYS A 98 7.99 17.81 8.78
C LYS A 98 8.03 16.28 8.68
N ALA A 99 7.07 15.58 9.26
CA ALA A 99 6.97 14.13 9.16
C ALA A 99 6.68 13.67 7.72
N LEU A 100 5.73 14.31 7.04
CA LEU A 100 5.39 14.04 5.63
C LEU A 100 6.56 14.27 4.68
N ALA A 101 7.44 15.25 4.96
CA ALA A 101 8.65 15.48 4.17
C ALA A 101 9.64 14.31 4.21
N LYS A 102 9.66 13.53 5.31
CA LYS A 102 10.46 12.29 5.40
C LYS A 102 9.88 11.17 4.52
N ILE A 103 8.56 11.16 4.32
CA ILE A 103 7.85 10.13 3.53
C ILE A 103 7.96 10.40 2.03
N LEU A 104 7.93 11.67 1.63
CA LEU A 104 7.96 12.13 0.23
C LEU A 104 9.01 11.41 -0.64
N PRO A 105 10.31 11.34 -0.28
CA PRO A 105 11.33 10.73 -1.15
C PRO A 105 11.09 9.22 -1.37
N TYR A 106 10.56 8.52 -0.37
CA TYR A 106 10.25 7.10 -0.52
C TYR A 106 9.09 6.89 -1.49
N GLN A 107 8.02 7.66 -1.32
CA GLN A 107 6.86 7.54 -2.18
C GLN A 107 7.18 7.96 -3.63
N GLN A 108 8.04 8.98 -3.82
CA GLN A 108 8.57 9.33 -5.14
C GLN A 108 9.36 8.19 -5.78
N ALA A 109 10.24 7.52 -5.02
CA ALA A 109 11.02 6.40 -5.53
C ALA A 109 10.12 5.23 -5.95
N ASP A 110 9.12 4.90 -5.14
CA ASP A 110 8.15 3.85 -5.45
C ASP A 110 7.34 4.17 -6.72
N PHE A 111 6.79 5.40 -6.83
CA PHE A 111 6.07 5.82 -8.03
C PHE A 111 6.94 5.85 -9.28
N LYS A 112 8.20 6.28 -9.15
CA LYS A 112 9.17 6.26 -10.27
C LYS A 112 9.40 4.84 -10.78
N GLY A 113 9.48 3.87 -9.87
CA GLY A 113 9.56 2.46 -10.21
C GLY A 113 8.30 1.98 -10.95
N ILE A 114 7.11 2.33 -10.43
CA ILE A 114 5.82 1.98 -11.04
C ILE A 114 5.68 2.60 -12.44
N TYR A 115 5.99 3.88 -12.62
CA TYR A 115 5.90 4.56 -13.91
C TYR A 115 6.89 3.99 -14.93
N ARG A 116 8.09 3.62 -14.50
CA ARG A 116 9.04 2.92 -15.37
C ARG A 116 8.50 1.55 -15.79
N ALA A 117 7.93 0.79 -14.86
CA ALA A 117 7.32 -0.50 -15.16
C ALA A 117 6.14 -0.38 -16.13
N MET A 118 5.34 0.68 -16.02
CA MET A 118 4.15 0.95 -16.83
C MET A 118 4.37 1.97 -17.95
N ASP A 119 5.60 2.09 -18.47
CA ASP A 119 5.92 3.04 -19.53
C ASP A 119 4.97 2.89 -20.73
N GLY A 120 4.39 4.01 -21.17
CA GLY A 120 3.37 4.07 -22.22
C GLY A 120 1.94 3.70 -21.82
N PHE A 121 1.67 3.33 -20.56
CA PHE A 121 0.35 2.91 -20.08
C PHE A 121 -0.17 3.79 -18.92
N PRO A 122 -1.50 3.93 -18.79
CA PRO A 122 -2.09 4.75 -17.74
C PRO A 122 -1.98 4.09 -16.37
N VAL A 123 -1.56 4.87 -15.36
CA VAL A 123 -1.49 4.46 -13.95
C VAL A 123 -2.48 5.30 -13.14
N THR A 124 -3.49 4.65 -12.56
CA THR A 124 -4.48 5.30 -11.69
C THR A 124 -4.08 5.10 -10.23
N VAL A 125 -3.70 6.20 -9.58
CA VAL A 125 -3.28 6.22 -8.18
C VAL A 125 -4.46 6.64 -7.29
N ARG A 126 -4.72 5.86 -6.25
CA ARG A 126 -5.66 6.22 -5.19
C ARG A 126 -4.89 6.75 -3.99
N LEU A 127 -5.26 7.93 -3.54
CA LEU A 127 -4.73 8.55 -2.33
C LEU A 127 -5.08 7.75 -1.07
N LEU A 128 -4.53 8.16 0.07
CA LEU A 128 -4.69 7.48 1.36
C LEU A 128 -6.16 7.26 1.73
N ASP A 129 -6.58 6.00 1.85
CA ASP A 129 -7.94 5.56 2.16
C ASP A 129 -8.20 5.10 3.60
N PRO A 130 -7.31 4.36 4.31
CA PRO A 130 -7.59 3.83 5.62
C PRO A 130 -7.55 4.92 6.69
N PRO A 131 -8.30 4.73 7.78
CA PRO A 131 -8.24 5.61 8.94
C PRO A 131 -6.87 5.53 9.63
N LEU A 132 -6.49 6.62 10.31
CA LEU A 132 -5.16 6.73 10.94
C LEU A 132 -4.91 5.71 12.05
N HIS A 133 -5.96 5.13 12.64
CA HIS A 133 -5.78 4.12 13.69
C HIS A 133 -5.16 2.82 13.18
N GLU A 134 -5.22 2.52 11.87
CA GLU A 134 -4.59 1.33 11.29
C GLU A 134 -3.04 1.42 11.30
N PHE A 135 -2.47 2.62 11.48
CA PHE A 135 -1.02 2.84 11.46
C PHE A 135 -0.40 2.91 12.87
N VAL A 136 -1.21 2.88 13.92
CA VAL A 136 -0.76 2.92 15.32
C VAL A 136 -0.88 1.55 15.98
N PRO A 137 0.03 1.19 16.90
CA PRO A 137 -0.02 -0.09 17.59
C PRO A 137 -1.22 -0.16 18.56
N HIS A 138 -1.86 -1.32 18.59
CA HIS A 138 -3.02 -1.59 19.46
C HIS A 138 -2.65 -2.30 20.76
N ASP A 139 -1.50 -2.96 20.80
CA ASP A 139 -0.98 -3.63 21.99
C ASP A 139 -0.09 -2.70 22.83
N GLU A 140 -0.05 -2.96 24.13
CA GLU A 140 0.70 -2.12 25.09
C GLU A 140 2.20 -2.11 24.80
N LYS A 141 2.77 -3.25 24.38
CA LYS A 141 4.19 -3.36 24.04
C LYS A 141 4.53 -2.48 22.84
N GLY A 142 3.77 -2.57 21.75
CA GLY A 142 3.96 -1.73 20.57
C GLY A 142 3.77 -0.24 20.87
N GLN A 143 2.83 0.11 21.76
CA GLN A 143 2.64 1.50 22.21
C GLN A 143 3.83 2.01 23.04
N GLN A 144 4.43 1.16 23.86
CA GLN A 144 5.63 1.49 24.61
C GLN A 144 6.85 1.70 23.69
N GLU A 145 7.06 0.79 22.74
CA GLU A 145 8.11 0.94 21.71
C GLU A 145 7.94 2.24 20.91
N MET A 146 6.69 2.59 20.56
CA MET A 146 6.37 3.85 19.89
C MET A 146 6.62 5.07 20.78
N ALA A 147 6.28 5.01 22.07
CA ALA A 147 6.53 6.08 23.03
C ALA A 147 8.04 6.38 23.16
N GLU A 148 8.85 5.33 23.30
CA GLU A 148 10.32 5.41 23.37
C GLU A 148 10.92 5.97 22.07
N ALA A 149 10.50 5.46 20.91
CA ALA A 149 10.98 5.91 19.61
C ALA A 149 10.67 7.39 19.33
N MET A 150 9.54 7.88 19.86
CA MET A 150 9.05 9.24 19.62
C MET A 150 9.43 10.23 20.73
N GLY A 151 10.03 9.74 21.83
CA GLY A 151 10.42 10.59 22.96
C GLY A 151 9.24 11.21 23.73
N VAL A 152 8.09 10.52 23.77
CA VAL A 152 6.86 10.98 24.44
C VAL A 152 6.41 9.95 25.49
N SER A 153 5.52 10.35 26.40
CA SER A 153 5.03 9.42 27.43
C SER A 153 4.09 8.35 26.84
N LEU A 154 4.11 7.15 27.42
CA LEU A 154 3.15 6.08 27.07
C LEU A 154 1.70 6.56 27.20
N GLN A 155 1.39 7.33 28.24
CA GLN A 155 0.06 7.90 28.46
C GLN A 155 -0.36 8.81 27.30
N TYR A 156 0.56 9.58 26.73
CA TYR A 156 0.29 10.42 25.56
C TYR A 156 -0.05 9.57 24.33
N ILE A 157 0.71 8.49 24.07
CA ILE A 157 0.41 7.54 22.98
C ILE A 157 -0.96 6.92 23.17
N GLN A 158 -1.27 6.41 24.37
CA GLN A 158 -2.56 5.80 24.68
C GLN A 158 -3.73 6.76 24.46
N GLN A 159 -3.60 8.02 24.89
CA GLN A 159 -4.61 9.05 24.62
C GLN A 159 -4.82 9.28 23.12
N ARG A 160 -3.74 9.33 22.33
CA ARG A 160 -3.83 9.50 20.87
C ARG A 160 -4.45 8.30 20.17
N VAL A 161 -4.07 7.08 20.53
CA VAL A 161 -4.65 5.85 19.99
C VAL A 161 -6.14 5.78 20.30
N ASN A 162 -6.54 6.06 21.54
CA ASN A 162 -7.95 6.08 21.95
C ASN A 162 -8.75 7.18 21.25
N ALA A 163 -8.14 8.33 20.96
CA ALA A 163 -8.79 9.42 20.23
C ALA A 163 -9.04 9.09 18.74
N LEU A 164 -8.21 8.23 18.15
CA LEU A 164 -8.36 7.77 16.76
C LEU A 164 -9.23 6.51 16.64
N HIS A 165 -9.57 5.88 17.77
CA HIS A 165 -10.41 4.70 17.79
C HIS A 165 -11.85 5.06 17.37
N GLU A 166 -12.37 4.30 16.40
CA GLU A 166 -13.72 4.47 15.89
C GLU A 166 -14.49 3.17 16.07
N GLN A 167 -15.78 3.27 16.39
CA GLN A 167 -16.65 2.11 16.53
C GLN A 167 -16.84 1.36 15.20
N ASN A 168 -16.90 2.10 14.08
CA ASN A 168 -17.05 1.55 12.73
C ASN A 168 -16.04 2.16 11.75
N PRO A 169 -14.78 1.65 11.73
CA PRO A 169 -13.70 2.15 10.87
C PRO A 169 -14.06 2.27 9.39
N MET A 170 -14.89 1.36 8.88
CA MET A 170 -15.35 1.36 7.48
C MET A 170 -16.14 2.62 7.11
N LEU A 171 -16.81 3.26 8.06
CA LEU A 171 -17.66 4.44 7.86
C LEU A 171 -17.09 5.69 8.53
N GLY A 172 -15.87 5.62 9.07
CA GLY A 172 -15.27 6.66 9.90
C GLY A 172 -14.46 7.72 9.13
N HIS A 173 -13.43 8.22 9.79
CA HIS A 173 -12.60 9.33 9.34
C HIS A 173 -11.44 8.84 8.47
N ARG A 174 -11.75 8.64 7.19
CA ARG A 174 -10.89 7.97 6.22
C ARG A 174 -11.03 8.58 4.82
N GLY A 175 -10.19 8.18 3.87
CA GLY A 175 -10.28 8.60 2.47
C GLY A 175 -10.33 10.11 2.27
N SER A 176 -11.25 10.58 1.43
CA SER A 176 -11.40 12.01 1.12
C SER A 176 -11.71 12.89 2.34
N ARG A 177 -12.34 12.35 3.38
CA ARG A 177 -12.62 13.08 4.63
C ARG A 177 -11.31 13.43 5.33
N LEU A 178 -10.41 12.45 5.40
CA LEU A 178 -9.08 12.62 5.97
C LEU A 178 -8.25 13.63 5.18
N GLY A 179 -8.32 13.56 3.84
CA GLY A 179 -7.67 14.52 2.95
C GLY A 179 -8.22 15.95 3.05
N ASN A 180 -9.46 16.14 3.51
CA ASN A 180 -10.04 17.46 3.75
C ASN A 180 -9.63 18.04 5.10
N THR A 181 -9.54 17.23 6.16
CA THR A 181 -9.10 17.69 7.48
C THR A 181 -7.59 17.89 7.58
N TYR A 182 -6.82 17.07 6.84
CA TYR A 182 -5.36 17.11 6.78
C TYR A 182 -4.91 17.26 5.31
N PRO A 183 -5.16 18.42 4.68
CA PRO A 183 -4.85 18.64 3.26
C PRO A 183 -3.36 18.45 2.92
N GLU A 184 -2.47 18.64 3.89
CA GLU A 184 -1.04 18.39 3.77
C GLU A 184 -0.71 16.94 3.35
N ILE A 185 -1.53 15.95 3.71
CA ILE A 185 -1.35 14.55 3.30
C ILE A 185 -1.56 14.45 1.79
N THR A 186 -2.72 14.92 1.30
CA THR A 186 -3.05 14.95 -0.13
C THR A 186 -2.04 15.75 -0.93
N ALA A 187 -1.59 16.89 -0.40
CA ALA A 187 -0.57 17.72 -1.04
C ALA A 187 0.77 17.00 -1.17
N MET A 188 1.22 16.30 -0.11
CA MET A 188 2.44 15.49 -0.17
C MET A 188 2.34 14.37 -1.20
N GLN A 189 1.24 13.60 -1.19
CA GLN A 189 1.04 12.51 -2.15
C GLN A 189 0.98 13.03 -3.60
N THR A 190 0.30 14.15 -3.82
CA THR A 190 0.25 14.80 -5.14
C THR A 190 1.65 15.24 -5.59
N ARG A 191 2.45 15.81 -4.69
CA ARG A 191 3.84 16.16 -4.98
C ARG A 191 4.71 14.94 -5.27
N ALA A 192 4.44 13.82 -4.61
CA ALA A 192 5.17 12.58 -4.86
C ALA A 192 4.83 12.00 -6.25
N ILE A 193 3.54 11.99 -6.60
CA ILE A 193 3.01 11.56 -7.91
C ILE A 193 3.61 12.41 -9.04
N LEU A 194 3.53 13.74 -8.93
CA LEU A 194 3.99 14.65 -9.99
C LEU A 194 5.51 14.80 -10.06
N GLY A 195 6.21 14.51 -8.96
CA GLY A 195 7.66 14.65 -8.86
C GLY A 195 8.45 13.37 -9.11
N ALA A 196 7.78 12.25 -9.41
CA ALA A 196 8.40 10.93 -9.66
C ALA A 196 8.95 10.78 -11.08
#